data_AF-B6SMH0-F1
#
_entry.id   AF-B6SMH0-F1
#
_cell.length_a   1.000
_cell.length_b   1.000
_cell.length_c   1.000
_cell.angle_alpha   90.00
_cell.angle_beta   90.00
_cell.angle_gamma   90.00
#
_symmetry.space_group_name_H-M   'P 1'
#
loop_
_entity.id
_entity.type
_entity.pdbx_description
1 polymer ?
#
loop_
_entity_poly.entity_id
_entity_poly.type
_entity_poly.pdbx_seq_one_letter_code
_entity_poly.pdbx_strand_id
1 'polypeptide(L)'
;MACCTTTSRLVLSAAAALLAVAGGAAEAPSYCAPGQAIPYRPLSGCTWYVASRSCDVIEAMLPNRAVLKETCCSQLRDIPAECRCRALRVMMETPLVVGAEPGAQQRCRVAQARFAPALVAAAECGLLTAHGRRFCNALDAE
;
A
#
# COMPACT_ATOMS: atom_id res chain seq x y z
N MET A 1 -8.97 70.45 5.21
CA MET A 1 -9.59 69.34 5.96
C MET A 1 -9.88 68.21 4.99
N ALA A 2 -9.30 67.04 5.28
CA ALA A 2 -9.49 65.69 4.74
C ALA A 2 -10.00 65.52 3.29
N CYS A 3 -9.06 65.23 2.38
CA CYS A 3 -9.29 64.56 1.09
C CYS A 3 -8.93 63.06 1.20
N CYS A 4 -9.39 62.28 0.20
CA CYS A 4 -9.13 60.86 -0.10
C CYS A 4 -10.23 59.89 0.38
N THR A 5 -11.34 59.66 -0.33
CA THR A 5 -11.55 58.88 -1.58
C THR A 5 -11.11 57.40 -1.51
N THR A 6 -12.12 56.52 -1.57
CA THR A 6 -12.15 55.27 -2.37
C THR A 6 -11.48 54.00 -1.80
N THR A 7 -12.19 53.26 -0.95
CA THR A 7 -12.03 51.79 -0.82
C THR A 7 -13.35 51.14 -0.37
N SER A 8 -14.41 51.40 -1.13
CA SER A 8 -15.66 50.64 -1.06
C SER A 8 -15.62 49.56 -2.14
N ARG A 9 -15.99 48.30 -1.80
CA ARG A 9 -16.54 47.25 -2.69
C ARG A 9 -15.65 46.11 -3.28
N LEU A 10 -14.51 45.73 -2.72
CA LEU A 10 -13.67 44.65 -3.32
C LEU A 10 -13.42 43.39 -2.48
N VAL A 11 -14.18 43.12 -1.42
CA VAL A 11 -14.03 41.86 -0.66
C VAL A 11 -15.34 41.06 -0.64
N LEU A 12 -15.83 40.70 -1.82
CA LEU A 12 -17.00 39.85 -2.07
C LEU A 12 -16.74 39.06 -3.35
N SER A 13 -15.94 37.98 -3.32
CA SER A 13 -15.86 36.92 -4.36
C SER A 13 -14.70 35.96 -4.07
N ALA A 14 -14.88 34.97 -3.20
CA ALA A 14 -14.00 33.80 -3.14
C ALA A 14 -14.82 32.57 -2.72
N ALA A 15 -15.86 32.30 -3.50
CA ALA A 15 -16.59 31.04 -3.51
C ALA A 15 -16.18 30.28 -4.78
N ALA A 16 -16.15 28.95 -4.69
CA ALA A 16 -15.99 27.97 -5.77
C ALA A 16 -14.55 27.60 -6.20
N ALA A 17 -13.97 26.60 -5.53
CA ALA A 17 -13.11 25.59 -6.16
C ALA A 17 -12.86 24.40 -5.21
N LEU A 18 -13.91 23.64 -4.87
CA LEU A 18 -13.75 22.31 -4.29
C LEU A 18 -13.71 21.30 -5.44
N LEU A 19 -12.49 20.96 -5.88
CA LEU A 19 -12.22 19.91 -6.86
C LEU A 19 -12.59 18.55 -6.25
N ALA A 20 -13.69 17.96 -6.72
CA ALA A 20 -14.07 16.60 -6.40
C ALA A 20 -13.05 15.62 -7.01
N VAL A 21 -12.25 15.00 -6.15
CA VAL A 21 -11.35 13.91 -6.54
C VAL A 21 -12.19 12.65 -6.65
N ALA A 22 -12.70 12.36 -7.85
CA ALA A 22 -13.32 11.08 -8.16
C ALA A 22 -12.22 10.00 -8.19
N GLY A 23 -11.98 9.34 -7.07
CA GLY A 23 -11.18 8.13 -7.00
C GLY A 23 -11.95 6.98 -7.64
N GLY A 24 -11.83 6.82 -8.96
CA GLY A 24 -12.32 5.62 -9.63
C GLY A 24 -11.54 4.42 -9.13
N ALA A 25 -12.25 3.45 -8.52
CA ALA A 25 -11.74 2.11 -8.32
C ALA A 25 -11.50 1.51 -9.72
N ALA A 26 -10.29 1.69 -10.24
CA ALA A 26 -9.88 1.00 -11.45
C ALA A 26 -9.79 -0.48 -11.08
N GLU A 27 -10.82 -1.22 -11.46
CA GLU A 27 -10.84 -2.66 -11.30
C GLU A 27 -9.62 -3.24 -12.01
N ALA A 28 -8.86 -4.08 -11.32
CA ALA A 28 -7.66 -4.66 -11.88
C ALA A 28 -8.02 -5.42 -13.17
N PRO A 29 -7.19 -5.35 -14.22
CA PRO A 29 -7.39 -6.16 -15.43
C PRO A 29 -7.67 -7.62 -15.07
N SER A 30 -8.56 -8.28 -15.80
CA SER A 30 -8.99 -9.67 -15.50
C SER A 30 -7.82 -10.66 -15.43
N TYR A 31 -6.71 -10.35 -16.11
CA TYR A 31 -5.51 -11.17 -16.13
C TYR A 31 -4.65 -11.05 -14.85
N CYS A 32 -4.93 -10.06 -13.97
CA CYS A 32 -4.32 -9.92 -12.65
C CYS A 32 -4.95 -10.89 -11.64
N ALA A 33 -5.02 -12.16 -11.99
CA ALA A 33 -5.56 -13.24 -11.17
C ALA A 33 -4.46 -14.25 -10.77
N PRO A 34 -4.62 -14.95 -9.62
CA PRO A 34 -3.75 -16.06 -9.26
C PRO A 34 -3.71 -17.14 -10.36
N GLY A 35 -2.50 -17.60 -10.70
CA GLY A 35 -2.26 -18.54 -11.81
C GLY A 35 -2.04 -17.90 -13.18
N GLN A 36 -2.22 -16.58 -13.30
CA GLN A 36 -1.94 -15.81 -14.52
C GLN A 36 -0.75 -14.87 -14.27
N ALA A 37 -0.98 -13.55 -14.24
CA ALA A 37 0.09 -12.59 -13.92
C ALA A 37 0.50 -12.60 -12.44
N ILE A 38 -0.29 -13.24 -11.57
CA ILE A 38 0.00 -13.39 -10.14
C ILE A 38 0.27 -14.88 -9.87
N PRO A 39 1.43 -15.28 -9.33
CA PRO A 39 1.66 -16.68 -8.94
C PRO A 39 0.63 -17.15 -7.90
N TYR A 40 0.29 -18.45 -7.88
CA TYR A 40 -0.69 -19.00 -6.92
C TYR A 40 -0.35 -18.77 -5.44
N ARG A 41 0.95 -18.73 -5.12
CA ARG A 41 1.46 -18.33 -3.80
C ARG A 41 2.28 -17.06 -4.00
N PRO A 42 1.63 -15.90 -4.17
CA PRO A 42 2.33 -14.70 -4.54
C PRO A 42 3.20 -14.22 -3.39
N LEU A 43 4.38 -13.70 -3.73
CA LEU A 43 5.16 -12.85 -2.83
C LEU A 43 5.56 -13.53 -1.50
N SER A 44 5.94 -14.82 -1.52
CA SER A 44 6.32 -15.57 -0.32
C SER A 44 7.41 -14.90 0.53
N GLY A 45 8.36 -14.21 -0.11
CA GLY A 45 9.38 -13.42 0.59
C GLY A 45 8.78 -12.19 1.26
N CYS A 46 7.79 -11.55 0.64
CA CYS A 46 7.08 -10.42 1.23
C CYS A 46 6.26 -10.83 2.45
N THR A 47 5.64 -12.01 2.47
CA THR A 47 4.91 -12.51 3.66
C THR A 47 5.81 -12.50 4.91
N TRP A 48 7.03 -13.01 4.79
CA TRP A 48 8.00 -13.00 5.89
C TRP A 48 8.54 -11.60 6.18
N TYR A 49 8.84 -10.82 5.14
CA TYR A 49 9.33 -9.45 5.32
C TYR A 49 8.31 -8.57 6.05
N VAL A 50 7.05 -8.62 5.64
CA VAL A 50 5.92 -7.89 6.24
C VAL A 50 5.72 -8.32 7.69
N ALA A 51 5.70 -9.63 7.98
CA ALA A 51 5.63 -10.10 9.36
C ALA A 51 6.82 -9.59 10.22
N SER A 52 8.04 -9.61 9.68
CA SER A 52 9.24 -9.13 10.39
C SER A 52 9.24 -7.62 10.68
N ARG A 53 8.42 -6.84 9.95
CA ARG A 53 8.29 -5.39 10.09
C ARG A 53 7.09 -4.99 10.94
N SER A 54 6.02 -5.76 10.86
CA SER A 54 4.71 -5.42 11.44
C SER A 54 4.38 -6.17 12.72
N CYS A 55 5.06 -7.28 13.01
CA CYS A 55 4.79 -8.13 14.15
C CYS A 55 6.02 -8.23 15.05
N ASP A 56 5.78 -8.50 16.34
CA ASP A 56 6.84 -8.79 17.30
C ASP A 56 7.36 -10.21 17.08
N VAL A 57 8.18 -10.39 16.03
CA VAL A 57 8.82 -11.66 15.70
C VAL A 57 10.24 -11.67 16.25
N ILE A 58 10.65 -12.77 16.87
CA ILE A 58 12.01 -12.94 17.36
C ILE A 58 12.96 -13.00 16.16
N GLU A 59 13.75 -11.94 15.95
CA GLU A 59 14.67 -11.79 14.81
C GLU A 59 15.66 -12.96 14.67
N ALA A 60 16.01 -13.63 15.78
CA ALA A 60 16.94 -14.75 15.81
C ALA A 60 16.52 -15.95 14.95
N MET A 61 15.24 -16.10 14.62
CA MET A 61 14.73 -17.21 13.81
C MET A 61 14.56 -16.87 12.33
N LEU A 62 14.74 -15.61 11.93
CA LEU A 62 14.49 -15.17 10.57
C LEU A 62 15.79 -14.95 9.80
N PRO A 63 15.81 -15.20 8.48
CA PRO A 63 16.84 -14.63 7.62
C PRO A 63 16.93 -13.13 7.87
N ASN A 64 18.15 -12.57 7.72
CA ASN A 64 18.39 -11.15 7.87
C ASN A 64 17.30 -10.35 7.14
N ARG A 65 16.69 -9.36 7.81
CA ARG A 65 15.60 -8.54 7.28
C ARG A 65 15.93 -7.92 5.92
N ALA A 66 17.19 -7.60 5.65
CA ALA A 66 17.66 -7.13 4.34
C ALA A 66 17.50 -8.19 3.24
N VAL A 67 17.80 -9.46 3.54
CA VAL A 67 17.61 -10.59 2.61
C VAL A 67 16.12 -10.83 2.35
N LEU A 68 15.28 -10.73 3.38
CA LEU A 68 13.83 -10.81 3.23
C LEU A 68 13.28 -9.68 2.35
N LYS A 69 13.77 -8.44 2.57
CA LYS A 69 13.40 -7.28 1.74
C LYS A 69 13.80 -7.48 0.29
N GLU A 70 15.03 -7.89 0.03
CA GLU A 70 15.52 -8.10 -1.35
C GLU A 70 14.70 -9.17 -2.07
N THR A 71 14.45 -10.31 -1.41
CA THR A 71 13.62 -11.39 -1.96
C THR A 71 12.21 -10.89 -2.26
N CYS A 72 11.59 -10.16 -1.33
CA CYS A 72 10.28 -9.56 -1.51
C CYS A 72 10.24 -8.62 -2.72
N CYS A 73 11.19 -7.67 -2.80
CA CYS A 73 11.22 -6.68 -3.86
C CYS A 73 11.53 -7.28 -5.23
N SER A 74 12.31 -8.37 -5.29
CA SER A 74 12.50 -9.13 -6.53
C SER A 74 11.19 -9.75 -6.99
N GLN A 75 10.49 -10.49 -6.12
CA GLN A 75 9.22 -11.12 -6.47
C GLN A 75 8.15 -10.10 -6.90
N LEU A 76 8.11 -8.93 -6.26
CA LEU A 76 7.16 -7.87 -6.61
C LEU A 76 7.50 -7.19 -7.94
N ARG A 77 8.79 -7.16 -8.31
CA ARG A 77 9.25 -6.60 -9.59
C ARG A 77 8.84 -7.48 -10.76
N ASP A 78 8.85 -8.80 -10.57
CA ASP A 78 8.48 -9.81 -11.57
C ASP A 78 6.97 -9.78 -11.89
N ILE A 79 6.15 -9.15 -11.05
CA ILE A 79 4.73 -8.94 -11.30
C ILE A 79 4.54 -7.63 -12.12
N PRO A 80 3.72 -7.65 -13.19
CA PRO A 80 3.39 -6.46 -13.97
C PRO A 80 2.88 -5.30 -13.10
N ALA A 81 3.20 -4.06 -13.48
CA ALA A 81 2.93 -2.88 -12.67
C ALA A 81 1.44 -2.75 -12.30
N GLU A 82 0.58 -3.01 -13.26
CA GLU A 82 -0.88 -3.01 -13.13
C GLU A 82 -1.42 -4.07 -12.16
N CYS A 83 -0.69 -5.17 -11.94
CA CYS A 83 -1.12 -6.26 -11.07
C CYS A 83 -0.51 -6.20 -9.65
N ARG A 84 0.48 -5.33 -9.39
CA ARG A 84 1.19 -5.28 -8.10
C ARG A 84 0.26 -5.04 -6.90
N CYS A 85 -0.66 -4.09 -6.99
CA CYS A 85 -1.59 -3.82 -5.89
C CYS A 85 -2.54 -5.00 -5.65
N ARG A 86 -2.99 -5.68 -6.72
CA ARG A 86 -3.81 -6.88 -6.59
C ARG A 86 -3.01 -8.04 -5.99
N ALA A 87 -1.76 -8.22 -6.37
CA ALA A 87 -0.90 -9.25 -5.79
C ALA A 87 -0.66 -9.04 -4.29
N LEU A 88 -0.49 -7.79 -3.85
CA LEU A 88 -0.39 -7.45 -2.43
C LEU A 88 -1.68 -7.76 -1.66
N ARG A 89 -2.86 -7.53 -2.27
CA ARG A 89 -4.14 -7.92 -1.69
C ARG A 89 -4.28 -9.43 -1.56
N VAL A 90 -4.01 -10.17 -2.63
CA VAL A 90 -4.06 -11.65 -2.63
C VAL A 90 -3.10 -12.21 -1.58
N MET A 91 -1.89 -11.68 -1.46
CA MET A 91 -0.92 -12.09 -0.43
C MET A 91 -1.48 -11.94 0.99
N MET A 92 -2.31 -10.92 1.24
CA MET A 92 -2.92 -10.66 2.56
C MET A 92 -4.26 -11.37 2.78
N GLU A 93 -4.76 -12.16 1.82
CA GLU A 93 -5.89 -13.08 2.07
C GLU A 93 -5.50 -14.18 3.06
N THR A 94 -4.23 -14.59 3.05
CA THR A 94 -3.66 -15.57 4.00
C THR A 94 -2.35 -15.03 4.60
N PRO A 95 -2.42 -14.02 5.50
CA PRO A 95 -1.23 -13.43 6.10
C PRO A 95 -0.51 -14.42 7.03
N LEU A 96 0.76 -14.15 7.34
CA LEU A 96 1.49 -15.01 8.27
C LEU A 96 0.88 -14.88 9.68
N VAL A 97 0.55 -16.01 10.30
CA VAL A 97 0.04 -16.02 11.66
C VAL A 97 1.22 -16.07 12.63
N VAL A 98 1.45 -14.98 13.36
CA VAL A 98 2.53 -14.89 14.36
C VAL A 98 1.96 -14.50 15.72
N GLY A 99 2.40 -15.20 16.78
CA GLY A 99 1.98 -14.98 18.16
C GLY A 99 1.36 -16.23 18.80
N ALA A 100 1.54 -16.38 20.11
CA ALA A 100 1.04 -17.54 20.87
C ALA A 100 -0.47 -17.52 21.09
N GLU A 101 -1.03 -16.34 21.32
CA GLU A 101 -2.44 -16.14 21.68
C GLU A 101 -3.24 -15.54 20.51
N PRO A 102 -4.55 -15.84 20.37
CA PRO A 102 -5.39 -15.30 19.29
C PRO A 102 -5.37 -13.77 19.18
N GLY A 103 -5.30 -13.07 20.31
CA GLY A 103 -5.22 -11.61 20.33
C GLY A 103 -3.91 -11.06 19.74
N ALA A 104 -2.79 -11.73 19.97
CA ALA A 104 -1.50 -11.36 19.37
C ALA A 104 -1.50 -11.61 17.86
N GLN A 105 -2.05 -12.76 17.44
CA GLN A 105 -2.24 -13.10 16.03
C GLN A 105 -3.10 -12.07 15.31
N GLN A 106 -4.22 -11.66 15.91
CA GLN A 106 -5.10 -10.64 15.32
C GLN A 106 -4.40 -9.29 15.16
N ARG A 107 -3.68 -8.82 16.19
CA ARG A 107 -2.90 -7.57 16.09
C ARG A 107 -1.85 -7.64 14.99
N CYS A 108 -1.13 -8.76 14.91
CA CYS A 108 -0.15 -9.00 13.85
C CYS A 108 -0.80 -8.98 12.46
N ARG A 109 -1.95 -9.64 12.26
CA ARG A 109 -2.67 -9.60 10.97
C ARG A 109 -3.06 -8.18 10.56
N VAL A 110 -3.62 -7.39 11.48
CA VAL A 110 -3.99 -5.99 11.21
C VAL A 110 -2.75 -5.14 10.87
N ALA A 111 -1.65 -5.33 11.60
CA ALA A 111 -0.41 -4.61 11.33
C ALA A 111 0.21 -4.98 9.97
N GLN A 112 0.12 -6.25 9.57
CA GLN A 112 0.55 -6.71 8.24
C GLN A 112 -0.30 -6.09 7.13
N ALA A 113 -1.64 -6.11 7.25
CA ALA A 113 -2.56 -5.54 6.26
C ALA A 113 -2.35 -4.04 6.05
N ARG A 114 -2.05 -3.30 7.14
CA ARG A 114 -1.72 -1.86 7.07
C ARG A 114 -0.38 -1.59 6.39
N PHE A 115 0.61 -2.46 6.59
CA PHE A 115 1.96 -2.27 6.05
C PHE A 115 2.10 -2.74 4.60
N ALA A 116 1.42 -3.82 4.19
CA ALA A 116 1.58 -4.44 2.87
C ALA A 116 1.45 -3.45 1.68
N PRO A 117 0.50 -2.50 1.64
CA PRO A 117 0.43 -1.48 0.59
C PRO A 117 1.68 -0.61 0.46
N ALA A 118 2.43 -0.41 1.56
CA ALA A 118 3.63 0.41 1.58
C ALA A 118 4.82 -0.26 0.88
N LEU A 119 4.75 -1.56 0.55
CA LEU A 119 5.84 -2.27 -0.14
C LEU A 119 6.20 -1.66 -1.50
N VAL A 120 5.24 -1.06 -2.22
CA VAL A 120 5.52 -0.37 -3.49
C VAL A 120 6.13 1.02 -3.30
N ALA A 121 6.04 1.60 -2.10
CA ALA A 121 6.50 2.95 -1.82
C ALA A 121 8.02 3.10 -2.00
N ALA A 122 8.48 4.33 -2.20
CA ALA A 122 9.90 4.63 -2.42
C ALA A 122 10.81 4.17 -1.27
N ALA A 123 10.32 4.16 -0.03
CA ALA A 123 11.06 3.68 1.14
C ALA A 123 11.23 2.16 1.18
N GLU A 124 10.39 1.42 0.45
CA GLU A 124 10.42 -0.05 0.40
C GLU A 124 11.01 -0.56 -0.91
N CYS A 125 10.20 -1.03 -1.86
CA CYS A 125 10.68 -1.55 -3.14
C CYS A 125 10.69 -0.50 -4.26
N GLY A 126 9.99 0.62 -4.09
CA GLY A 126 10.00 1.73 -5.04
C GLY A 126 9.46 1.39 -6.44
N LEU A 127 8.43 0.54 -6.53
CA LEU A 127 7.88 0.04 -7.79
C LEU A 127 6.62 0.81 -8.20
N LEU A 128 6.49 1.12 -9.49
CA LEU A 128 5.28 1.71 -10.05
C LEU A 128 4.10 0.73 -10.00
N THR A 129 2.88 1.24 -10.01
CA THR A 129 1.66 0.43 -9.97
C THR A 129 0.72 0.79 -11.14
N ALA A 130 -0.47 0.19 -11.19
CA ALA A 130 -1.56 0.57 -12.10
C ALA A 130 -1.84 2.09 -12.11
N HIS A 131 -1.59 2.77 -10.99
CA HIS A 131 -1.85 4.19 -10.83
C HIS A 131 -0.76 5.11 -11.44
N GLY A 132 0.27 4.53 -12.08
CA GLY A 132 1.45 5.29 -12.55
C GLY A 132 2.30 5.87 -11.41
N ARG A 133 2.01 5.49 -10.15
CA ARG A 133 2.71 5.95 -8.94
C ARG A 133 3.07 4.79 -8.02
N ARG A 134 4.00 5.03 -7.09
CA ARG A 134 4.53 4.08 -6.11
C ARG A 134 3.60 3.96 -4.89
N PHE A 135 2.35 3.57 -5.13
CA PHE A 135 1.30 3.58 -4.11
C PHE A 135 0.23 2.54 -4.43
N CYS A 136 -0.29 1.88 -3.41
CA CYS A 136 -1.54 1.12 -3.47
C CYS A 136 -2.50 1.65 -2.38
N ASN A 137 -3.80 1.61 -2.64
CA ASN A 137 -4.79 1.89 -1.59
C ASN A 137 -4.62 0.90 -0.44
N ALA A 138 -5.02 1.31 0.77
CA ALA A 138 -5.10 0.38 1.89
C ALA A 138 -5.98 -0.81 1.51
N LEU A 139 -5.57 -2.03 1.89
CA LEU A 139 -6.27 -3.24 1.47
C LEU A 139 -7.70 -3.31 2.01
N ASP A 140 -7.97 -2.60 3.10
CA ASP A 140 -9.27 -2.48 3.76
C ASP A 140 -10.13 -1.31 3.24
N ALA A 141 -9.66 -0.57 2.22
CA ALA A 141 -10.31 0.66 1.73
C ALA A 141 -11.22 0.45 0.50
N GLU A 142 -11.68 -0.77 0.26
CA GLU A 142 -12.68 -1.11 -0.77
C GLU A 142 -13.79 -2.00 -0.23
#